data_AF-A0A6C0HGE0-F1
#
_entry.id   AF-A0A6C0HGE0-F1
#
_cell.length_a   1.000
_cell.length_b   1.000
_cell.length_c   1.000
_cell.angle_alpha   90.00
_cell.angle_beta   90.00
_cell.angle_gamma   90.00
#
_symmetry.space_group_name_H-M   'P 1'
#
loop_
_entity.id
_entity.type
_entity.pdbx_description
1 polymer ?
#
loop_
_entity_poly.entity_id
_entity_poly.type
_entity_poly.pdbx_seq_one_letter_code
_entity_poly.pdbx_strand_id
1 'polypeptide(L)'
;MAASASFVVTPIIILSPEQEEALSEYSAGKNIFLTGPGGSGKTELIKQMVRLGKEAGKEVQVCALTGCAALLLNCAAKTVHSWAGIGLANGSNHDIIKKLIDGKVKAKIQKWKKTDVLIIDEVSMMSKKIFNLLDEIGRRIRKKYDVPFGGLQVIFSGDFYQLPPVSKANNNNNNFEDIDENEKDAGAFCFESDNWATTFHTTIQLKTIFRQTDLEYCKILNQIRVGKLYKSSLDILSKHIGKQYPTNGFKPTKLFPRKKEVEIINRLEYAALAEEEHVFKINKVKEDQLSLSSSDKRESMFLSEAQKEMELNFLLNNVIVDKELRLKKGTQVMCVANIDMACETVLKPIVNGSQGIIVDFVGEGITKGFPLVQFNNGTKRIISPHIWQSETIKSIAITQIPLIYAWGITIHKAQGASLDSAEIDAGSNIFECGQTYVALSRIKSLEGLYLTAFNPSKIKVNKKVQDFYGAIPLAVGTPLNSVSALPVPALPVPTLSVDPPPYSQSTLPPPYSH
;
A
#
# COMPACT_ATOMS: atom_id res chain seq x y z
N MET A 1 -22.20 22.44 -26.35
CA MET A 1 -21.78 23.00 -25.04
C MET A 1 -20.38 22.48 -24.75
N ALA A 2 -19.39 23.38 -24.68
CA ALA A 2 -17.99 23.03 -24.50
C ALA A 2 -17.76 22.44 -23.10
N ALA A 3 -17.07 21.31 -23.04
CA ALA A 3 -16.71 20.62 -21.81
C ALA A 3 -15.63 21.44 -21.07
N SER A 4 -15.94 21.91 -19.87
CA SER A 4 -14.96 22.51 -18.97
C SER A 4 -14.01 21.41 -18.48
N ALA A 5 -12.76 21.47 -18.93
CA ALA A 5 -11.69 20.66 -18.38
C ALA A 5 -11.45 21.09 -16.92
N SER A 6 -11.87 20.26 -15.97
CA SER A 6 -11.57 20.42 -14.56
C SER A 6 -10.06 20.30 -14.36
N PHE A 7 -9.38 21.43 -14.15
CA PHE A 7 -7.98 21.44 -13.70
C PHE A 7 -7.95 20.85 -12.29
N VAL A 8 -7.42 19.64 -12.16
CA VAL A 8 -7.09 19.05 -10.86
C VAL A 8 -5.89 19.82 -10.33
N VAL A 9 -6.13 20.74 -9.40
CA VAL A 9 -5.07 21.36 -8.60
C VAL A 9 -4.40 20.22 -7.84
N THR A 10 -3.19 19.85 -8.24
CA THR A 10 -2.39 18.88 -7.49
C THR A 10 -1.82 19.62 -6.28
N PRO A 11 -2.01 19.12 -5.06
CA PRO A 11 -1.44 19.77 -3.88
C PRO A 11 0.08 19.83 -4.02
N ILE A 12 0.68 20.93 -3.57
CA ILE A 12 2.14 21.07 -3.51
C ILE A 12 2.65 20.05 -2.49
N ILE A 13 3.22 18.95 -2.97
CA ILE A 13 3.85 17.95 -2.12
C ILE A 13 5.25 18.45 -1.80
N ILE A 14 5.48 18.85 -0.55
CA ILE A 14 6.82 19.18 -0.06
C ILE A 14 7.55 17.86 0.16
N LEU A 15 8.57 17.62 -0.65
CA LEU A 15 9.44 16.45 -0.56
C LEU A 15 10.53 16.70 0.49
N SER A 16 10.94 15.66 1.21
CA SER A 16 12.16 15.73 2.02
C SER A 16 13.41 15.65 1.14
N PRO A 17 14.58 16.11 1.63
CA PRO A 17 15.84 16.02 0.86
C PRO A 17 16.15 14.60 0.39
N GLU A 18 15.84 13.58 1.21
CA GLU A 18 16.07 12.18 0.84
C GLU A 18 15.07 11.69 -0.21
N GLN A 19 13.86 12.26 -0.25
CA GLN A 19 12.89 11.97 -1.31
C GLN A 19 13.30 12.62 -2.62
N GLU A 20 13.84 13.84 -2.59
CA GLU A 20 14.39 14.52 -3.77
C GLU A 20 15.60 13.76 -4.35
N GLU A 21 16.53 13.34 -3.49
CA GLU A 21 17.66 12.48 -3.87
C GLU A 21 17.15 11.20 -4.57
N ALA A 22 16.14 10.55 -4.00
CA ALA A 22 15.56 9.35 -4.60
C ALA A 22 14.93 9.59 -5.97
N LEU A 23 14.25 10.72 -6.19
CA LEU A 23 13.70 11.07 -7.50
C LEU A 23 14.82 11.39 -8.51
N SER A 24 15.88 12.06 -8.07
CA SER A 24 17.06 12.35 -8.90
C SER A 24 17.73 11.06 -9.38
N GLU A 25 18.03 10.14 -8.45
CA GLU A 25 18.66 8.86 -8.76
C GLU A 25 17.75 7.96 -9.63
N TYR A 26 16.44 8.04 -9.40
CA TYR A 26 15.45 7.35 -10.23
C TYR A 26 15.50 7.87 -11.68
N SER A 27 15.58 9.19 -11.84
CA SER A 27 15.62 9.85 -13.14
C SER A 27 16.92 9.56 -13.88
N ALA A 28 18.03 9.40 -13.15
CA ALA A 28 19.32 8.95 -13.66
C ALA A 28 19.36 7.48 -14.09
N GLY A 29 18.26 6.72 -13.91
CA GLY A 29 18.17 5.32 -14.33
C GLY A 29 18.84 4.33 -13.37
N LYS A 30 19.19 4.74 -12.15
CA LYS A 30 19.85 3.85 -11.19
C LYS A 30 18.87 2.84 -10.60
N ASN A 31 19.41 1.69 -10.21
CA ASN A 31 18.73 0.72 -9.35
C ASN A 31 18.83 1.20 -7.90
N ILE A 32 17.69 1.28 -7.22
CA ILE A 32 17.59 1.92 -5.90
C ILE A 32 17.00 0.95 -4.90
N PHE A 33 17.67 0.76 -3.77
CA PHE A 33 17.03 0.26 -2.57
C PHE A 33 16.61 1.44 -1.68
N LEU A 34 15.31 1.73 -1.69
CA LEU A 34 14.67 2.75 -0.87
C LEU A 34 14.23 2.14 0.46
N THR A 35 14.72 2.70 1.57
CA THR A 35 14.38 2.22 2.90
C THR A 35 14.09 3.34 3.88
N GLY A 36 13.52 3.02 5.02
CA GLY A 36 13.16 4.00 6.05
C GLY A 36 12.07 3.46 6.97
N PRO A 37 11.87 4.08 8.14
CA PRO A 37 10.90 3.61 9.13
C PRO A 37 9.46 3.67 8.62
N GLY A 38 8.54 3.01 9.32
CA GLY A 38 7.11 3.11 9.04
C GLY A 38 6.64 4.56 9.14
N GLY A 39 6.00 5.07 8.08
CA GLY A 39 5.51 6.46 8.05
C GLY A 39 6.45 7.46 7.37
N SER A 40 7.55 7.01 6.76
CA SER A 40 8.52 7.86 6.06
C SER A 40 8.13 8.29 4.64
N GLY A 41 6.88 8.07 4.20
CA GLY A 41 6.41 8.50 2.88
C GLY A 41 6.83 7.65 1.67
N LYS A 42 7.32 6.41 1.87
CA LYS A 42 7.75 5.50 0.77
C LYS A 42 6.69 5.31 -0.33
N THR A 43 5.46 4.97 0.07
CA THR A 43 4.34 4.76 -0.87
C THR A 43 4.03 6.01 -1.70
N GLU A 44 4.12 7.20 -1.10
CA GLU A 44 3.88 8.44 -1.84
C GLU A 44 5.02 8.73 -2.83
N LEU A 45 6.27 8.48 -2.42
CA LEU A 45 7.42 8.58 -3.30
C LEU A 45 7.34 7.61 -4.50
N ILE A 46 6.84 6.39 -4.31
CA ILE A 46 6.58 5.43 -5.42
C ILE A 46 5.61 6.03 -6.44
N LYS A 47 4.53 6.68 -6.01
CA LYS A 47 3.57 7.30 -6.93
C LYS A 47 4.20 8.42 -7.76
N GLN A 48 5.09 9.21 -7.15
CA GLN A 48 5.86 10.23 -7.87
C GLN A 48 6.79 9.61 -8.92
N MET A 49 7.51 8.53 -8.57
CA MET A 49 8.34 7.79 -9.52
C MET A 49 7.53 7.24 -10.70
N VAL A 50 6.34 6.68 -10.44
CA VAL A 50 5.43 6.20 -11.50
C VAL A 50 5.00 7.34 -12.42
N ARG A 51 4.66 8.50 -11.87
CA ARG A 51 4.29 9.68 -12.65
C ARG A 51 5.44 10.12 -13.56
N LEU A 52 6.65 10.29 -13.00
CA LEU A 52 7.83 10.68 -13.76
C LEU A 52 8.19 9.66 -14.86
N GLY A 53 8.11 8.37 -14.55
CA GLY A 53 8.37 7.33 -15.54
C GLY A 53 7.38 7.35 -16.70
N LYS A 54 6.08 7.57 -16.42
CA LYS A 54 5.06 7.75 -17.46
C LYS A 54 5.27 9.01 -18.30
N GLU A 55 5.62 10.13 -17.67
CA GLU A 55 5.96 11.38 -18.36
C GLU A 55 7.20 11.21 -19.25
N ALA A 56 8.15 10.36 -18.86
CA ALA A 56 9.31 9.97 -19.66
C ALA A 56 9.02 8.87 -20.70
N GLY A 57 7.77 8.42 -20.86
CA GLY A 57 7.39 7.38 -21.82
C GLY A 57 7.88 5.97 -21.48
N LYS A 58 8.28 5.70 -20.23
CA LYS A 58 8.73 4.39 -19.76
C LYS A 58 7.57 3.50 -19.35
N GLU A 59 7.68 2.20 -19.61
CA GLU A 59 6.77 1.20 -19.07
C GLU A 59 7.16 0.85 -17.62
N VAL A 60 6.48 1.48 -16.66
CA VAL A 60 6.71 1.28 -15.22
C VAL A 60 5.75 0.23 -14.68
N GLN A 61 6.29 -0.89 -14.22
CA GLN A 61 5.53 -1.86 -13.42
C GLN A 61 5.78 -1.65 -11.94
N VAL A 62 4.70 -1.50 -11.17
CA VAL A 62 4.75 -1.56 -9.71
C VAL A 62 4.24 -2.91 -9.20
N CYS A 63 4.90 -3.45 -8.19
CA CYS A 63 4.51 -4.68 -7.52
C CYS A 63 4.59 -4.53 -6.00
N ALA A 64 3.89 -5.41 -5.29
CA ALA A 64 4.07 -5.62 -3.86
C ALA A 64 4.07 -7.13 -3.54
N LEU A 65 4.49 -7.48 -2.33
CA LEU A 65 4.54 -8.89 -1.90
C LEU A 65 3.16 -9.44 -1.53
N THR A 66 2.21 -8.58 -1.17
CA THR A 66 0.82 -8.96 -0.83
C THR A 66 -0.20 -8.27 -1.72
N GLY A 67 -1.35 -8.91 -1.93
CA GLY A 67 -2.43 -8.36 -2.75
C GLY A 67 -3.02 -7.07 -2.19
N CYS A 68 -3.18 -7.01 -0.87
CA CYS A 68 -3.67 -5.82 -0.20
C CYS A 68 -2.69 -4.64 -0.36
N ALA A 69 -1.38 -4.85 -0.16
CA ALA A 69 -0.38 -3.80 -0.39
C ALA A 69 -0.39 -3.32 -1.85
N ALA A 70 -0.51 -4.24 -2.81
CA ALA A 70 -0.61 -3.88 -4.23
C ALA A 70 -1.83 -2.99 -4.51
N LEU A 71 -3.01 -3.33 -3.97
CA LEU A 71 -4.20 -2.48 -4.15
C LEU A 71 -4.05 -1.10 -3.48
N LEU A 72 -3.36 -1.00 -2.35
CA LEU A 72 -3.17 0.26 -1.62
C LEU A 72 -2.23 1.24 -2.33
N LEU A 73 -1.38 0.77 -3.23
CA LEU A 73 -0.46 1.63 -4.00
C LEU A 73 -1.19 2.53 -4.99
N ASN A 74 -2.38 2.13 -5.48
CA ASN A 74 -3.21 2.89 -6.43
C ASN A 74 -2.42 3.36 -7.68
N CYS A 75 -1.62 2.47 -8.26
CA CYS A 75 -0.79 2.74 -9.44
C CYS A 75 -0.66 1.50 -10.35
N ALA A 76 -1.74 0.76 -10.50
CA ALA A 76 -1.86 -0.48 -11.26
C ALA A 76 -0.91 -1.59 -10.78
N ALA A 77 -0.60 -1.56 -9.49
CA ALA A 77 0.30 -2.53 -8.90
C ALA A 77 -0.33 -3.93 -8.87
N LYS A 78 0.52 -4.94 -8.99
CA LYS A 78 0.15 -6.36 -8.89
C LYS A 78 0.96 -7.02 -7.78
N THR A 79 0.57 -8.22 -7.36
CA THR A 79 1.51 -9.02 -6.60
C THR A 79 2.69 -9.40 -7.49
N VAL A 80 3.90 -9.39 -6.94
CA VAL A 80 5.13 -9.83 -7.64
C VAL A 80 4.91 -11.18 -8.31
N HIS A 81 4.29 -12.12 -7.58
CA HIS A 81 3.96 -13.46 -8.05
C HIS A 81 3.07 -13.47 -9.30
N SER A 82 2.00 -12.67 -9.28
CA SER A 82 1.05 -12.57 -10.41
C SER A 82 1.68 -11.90 -11.62
N TRP A 83 2.40 -10.80 -11.42
CA TRP A 83 3.06 -10.09 -12.52
C TRP A 83 4.13 -10.97 -13.18
N ALA A 84 5.03 -11.53 -12.39
CA ALA A 84 6.15 -12.35 -12.87
C ALA A 84 5.69 -13.65 -13.53
N GLY A 85 4.51 -14.17 -13.14
CA GLY A 85 3.96 -15.43 -13.67
C GLY A 85 4.51 -16.67 -12.99
N ILE A 86 4.92 -16.57 -11.73
CA ILE A 86 5.61 -17.63 -10.98
C ILE A 86 4.70 -18.46 -10.06
N GLY A 87 3.38 -18.18 -10.06
CA GLY A 87 2.42 -18.86 -9.19
C GLY A 87 2.77 -18.66 -7.70
N LEU A 88 2.74 -19.73 -6.91
CA LEU A 88 3.19 -19.73 -5.52
C LEU A 88 4.72 -19.91 -5.36
N ALA A 89 5.46 -19.99 -6.47
CA ALA A 89 6.90 -20.29 -6.48
C ALA A 89 7.30 -21.56 -5.68
N ASN A 90 6.44 -22.59 -5.74
CA ASN A 90 6.73 -23.92 -5.18
C ASN A 90 7.64 -24.70 -6.13
N GLY A 91 8.63 -25.41 -5.57
CA GLY A 91 9.64 -26.16 -6.33
C GLY A 91 10.91 -25.35 -6.61
N SER A 92 11.82 -25.90 -7.41
CA SER A 92 13.10 -25.25 -7.73
C SER A 92 12.91 -24.04 -8.66
N ASN A 93 13.81 -23.06 -8.56
CA ASN A 93 13.81 -21.91 -9.48
C ASN A 93 13.91 -22.36 -10.95
N HIS A 94 14.75 -23.38 -11.22
CA HIS A 94 14.91 -23.96 -12.54
C HIS A 94 13.58 -24.44 -13.14
N ASP A 95 12.79 -25.21 -12.38
CA ASP A 95 11.52 -25.77 -12.88
C ASP A 95 10.46 -24.68 -13.12
N ILE A 96 10.41 -23.68 -12.25
CA ILE A 96 9.49 -22.55 -12.39
C ILE A 96 9.82 -21.77 -13.66
N ILE A 97 11.09 -21.46 -13.87
CA ILE A 97 11.57 -20.73 -15.04
C ILE A 97 11.33 -21.53 -16.31
N LYS A 98 11.64 -22.83 -16.29
CA LYS A 98 11.38 -23.73 -17.42
C LYS A 98 9.91 -23.72 -17.78
N LYS A 99 9.00 -23.87 -16.81
CA LYS A 99 7.54 -23.79 -17.05
C LYS A 99 7.13 -22.44 -17.64
N LEU A 100 7.68 -21.33 -17.15
CA LEU A 100 7.36 -19.99 -17.64
C LEU A 100 7.80 -19.78 -19.11
N ILE A 101 9.03 -20.21 -19.44
CA ILE A 101 9.63 -20.02 -20.77
C ILE A 101 9.07 -21.05 -21.77
N ASP A 102 9.10 -22.34 -21.43
CA ASP A 102 8.69 -23.45 -22.30
C ASP A 102 7.18 -23.52 -22.47
N GLY A 103 6.42 -23.14 -21.44
CA GLY A 103 4.95 -23.02 -21.49
C GLY A 103 4.46 -21.97 -22.48
N LYS A 104 5.38 -21.21 -23.13
CA LYS A 104 5.09 -20.17 -24.12
C LYS A 104 3.96 -19.26 -23.65
N VAL A 105 4.00 -18.83 -22.38
CA VAL A 105 3.04 -17.86 -21.84
C VAL A 105 3.39 -16.48 -22.41
N LYS A 106 3.14 -16.31 -23.72
CA LYS A 106 3.60 -15.19 -24.54
C LYS A 106 3.28 -13.86 -23.88
N ALA A 107 2.10 -13.73 -23.28
CA ALA A 107 1.69 -12.53 -22.57
C ALA A 107 2.64 -12.17 -21.41
N LYS A 108 3.05 -13.13 -20.57
CA LYS A 108 3.97 -12.88 -19.44
C LYS A 108 5.38 -12.55 -19.93
N ILE A 109 5.87 -13.30 -20.92
CA ILE A 109 7.17 -13.05 -21.54
C ILE A 109 7.21 -11.64 -22.15
N GLN A 110 6.14 -11.22 -22.83
CA GLN A 110 6.06 -9.88 -23.40
C GLN A 110 6.01 -8.79 -22.32
N LYS A 111 5.36 -9.02 -21.18
CA LYS A 111 5.40 -8.06 -20.05
C LYS A 111 6.82 -7.82 -19.57
N TRP A 112 7.59 -8.88 -19.33
CA TRP A 112 9.01 -8.78 -18.95
C TRP A 112 9.87 -8.03 -19.98
N LYS A 113 9.57 -8.19 -21.27
CA LYS A 113 10.30 -7.50 -22.36
C LYS A 113 9.94 -6.02 -22.47
N LYS A 114 8.65 -5.69 -22.30
CA LYS A 114 8.15 -4.31 -22.42
C LYS A 114 8.47 -3.45 -21.21
N THR A 115 8.55 -4.04 -20.02
CA THR A 115 8.86 -3.30 -18.79
C THR A 115 10.25 -2.67 -18.88
N ASP A 116 10.34 -1.39 -18.53
CA ASP A 116 11.60 -0.65 -18.41
C ASP A 116 12.00 -0.52 -16.94
N VAL A 117 11.01 -0.28 -16.08
CA VAL A 117 11.19 -0.02 -14.64
C VAL A 117 10.33 -1.00 -13.84
N LEU A 118 10.95 -1.71 -12.90
CA LEU A 118 10.27 -2.59 -11.94
C LEU A 118 10.42 -2.02 -10.53
N ILE A 119 9.32 -1.55 -9.96
CA ILE A 119 9.23 -1.08 -8.57
C ILE A 119 8.59 -2.18 -7.73
N ILE A 120 9.20 -2.58 -6.61
CA ILE A 120 8.64 -3.55 -5.67
C ILE A 120 8.57 -2.94 -4.27
N ASP A 121 7.38 -2.79 -3.72
CA ASP A 121 7.15 -2.33 -2.34
C ASP A 121 7.02 -3.50 -1.35
N GLU A 122 7.22 -3.22 -0.07
CA GLU A 122 7.22 -4.18 1.04
C GLU A 122 8.22 -5.33 0.86
N VAL A 123 9.44 -5.03 0.38
CA VAL A 123 10.48 -6.04 0.13
C VAL A 123 11.01 -6.74 1.40
N SER A 124 10.62 -6.29 2.59
CA SER A 124 11.01 -6.97 3.85
C SER A 124 10.51 -8.41 3.91
N MET A 125 9.39 -8.69 3.25
CA MET A 125 8.80 -10.03 3.16
C MET A 125 9.29 -10.82 1.93
N MET A 126 10.16 -10.24 1.09
CA MET A 126 10.73 -10.92 -0.07
C MET A 126 11.87 -11.84 0.37
N SER A 127 11.75 -13.13 0.04
CA SER A 127 12.83 -14.08 0.32
C SER A 127 13.95 -14.03 -0.71
N LYS A 128 15.15 -14.50 -0.31
CA LYS A 128 16.29 -14.71 -1.21
C LYS A 128 15.92 -15.53 -2.44
N LYS A 129 15.12 -16.59 -2.25
CA LYS A 129 14.61 -17.41 -3.34
C LYS A 129 13.85 -16.58 -4.39
N ILE A 130 12.90 -15.77 -3.95
CA ILE A 130 12.08 -14.94 -4.86
C ILE A 130 12.94 -13.90 -5.57
N PHE A 131 13.88 -13.27 -4.86
CA PHE A 131 14.82 -12.34 -5.47
C PHE A 131 15.64 -12.99 -6.60
N ASN A 132 16.30 -14.12 -6.31
CA ASN A 132 17.11 -14.86 -7.29
C ASN A 132 16.27 -15.34 -8.48
N LEU A 133 15.06 -15.82 -8.21
CA LEU A 133 14.12 -16.26 -9.24
C LEU A 133 13.76 -15.11 -10.21
N LEU A 134 13.45 -13.92 -9.69
CA LEU A 134 13.10 -12.77 -10.54
C LEU A 134 14.30 -12.27 -11.36
N ASP A 135 15.49 -12.21 -10.76
CA ASP A 135 16.73 -11.86 -11.45
C ASP A 135 16.99 -12.82 -12.62
N GLU A 136 16.94 -14.13 -12.36
CA GLU A 136 17.18 -15.17 -13.36
C GLU A 136 16.13 -15.16 -14.49
N ILE A 137 14.85 -14.94 -14.16
CA ILE A 137 13.79 -14.76 -15.16
C ILE A 137 14.09 -13.56 -16.07
N GLY A 138 14.42 -12.41 -15.47
CA GLY A 138 14.74 -11.19 -16.21
C GLY A 138 15.90 -11.39 -17.18
N ARG A 139 17.01 -11.95 -16.68
CA ARG A 139 18.21 -12.28 -17.47
C ARG A 139 17.88 -13.18 -18.66
N ARG A 140 17.15 -14.28 -18.45
CA ARG A 140 16.81 -15.25 -19.50
C ARG A 140 15.82 -14.70 -20.53
N ILE A 141 14.75 -14.03 -20.09
CA ILE A 141 13.73 -13.50 -21.01
C ILE A 141 14.27 -12.35 -21.86
N ARG A 142 15.09 -11.48 -21.27
CA ARG A 142 15.67 -10.30 -21.93
C ARG A 142 17.00 -10.60 -22.61
N LYS A 143 17.53 -11.82 -22.48
CA LYS A 143 18.80 -12.29 -23.06
C LYS A 143 20.00 -11.41 -22.68
N LYS A 144 20.01 -10.94 -21.43
CA LYS A 144 21.11 -10.16 -20.84
C LYS A 144 21.57 -10.89 -19.60
N TYR A 145 22.41 -11.91 -19.76
CA TYR A 145 22.76 -12.84 -18.70
C TYR A 145 23.68 -12.25 -17.64
N ASP A 146 24.49 -11.27 -17.99
CA ASP A 146 25.47 -10.64 -17.09
C ASP A 146 24.95 -9.36 -16.43
N VAL A 147 23.70 -8.96 -16.72
CA VAL A 147 23.10 -7.73 -16.20
C VAL A 147 21.98 -8.09 -15.24
N PRO A 148 21.98 -7.57 -13.98
CA PRO A 148 20.90 -7.80 -13.03
C PRO A 148 19.52 -7.54 -13.63
N PHE A 149 18.59 -8.44 -13.36
CA PHE A 149 17.19 -8.43 -13.83
C PHE A 149 17.05 -8.30 -15.35
N GLY A 150 18.08 -8.65 -16.11
CA GLY A 150 18.11 -8.46 -17.57
C GLY A 150 18.11 -6.98 -17.98
N GLY A 151 18.67 -6.10 -17.15
CA GLY A 151 18.78 -4.66 -17.41
C GLY A 151 17.47 -3.89 -17.27
N LEU A 152 16.56 -4.37 -16.42
CA LEU A 152 15.48 -3.53 -15.89
C LEU A 152 16.07 -2.51 -14.91
N GLN A 153 15.51 -1.31 -14.89
CA GLN A 153 15.73 -0.41 -13.74
C GLN A 153 14.90 -0.94 -12.57
N VAL A 154 15.54 -1.30 -11.47
CA VAL A 154 14.89 -1.95 -10.32
C VAL A 154 14.87 -1.01 -9.12
N ILE A 155 13.68 -0.78 -8.56
CA ILE A 155 13.50 0.00 -7.35
C ILE A 155 12.83 -0.87 -6.29
N PHE A 156 13.54 -1.14 -5.21
CA PHE A 156 13.00 -1.88 -4.07
C PHE A 156 12.68 -0.91 -2.95
N SER A 157 11.48 -1.02 -2.38
CA SER A 157 11.01 -0.22 -1.25
C SER A 157 10.65 -1.12 -0.07
N GLY A 158 11.17 -0.83 1.12
CA GLY A 158 10.83 -1.59 2.32
C GLY A 158 11.68 -1.25 3.54
N ASP A 159 11.41 -1.92 4.66
CA ASP A 159 12.16 -1.78 5.91
C ASP A 159 12.38 -3.18 6.49
N PHE A 160 13.59 -3.73 6.42
CA PHE A 160 13.86 -5.11 6.88
C PHE A 160 13.74 -5.27 8.40
N TYR A 161 13.62 -4.17 9.16
CA TYR A 161 13.23 -4.21 10.56
C TYR A 161 11.75 -4.53 10.79
N GLN A 162 10.92 -4.52 9.73
CA GLN A 162 9.52 -4.97 9.78
C GLN A 162 9.42 -6.50 9.68
N LEU A 163 8.29 -7.02 9.21
CA LEU A 163 8.05 -8.46 9.12
C LEU A 163 9.00 -9.11 8.11
N PRO A 164 9.65 -10.24 8.48
CA PRO A 164 10.54 -11.00 7.60
C PRO A 164 9.74 -11.84 6.58
N PRO A 165 10.43 -12.52 5.64
CA PRO A 165 9.80 -13.50 4.77
C PRO A 165 9.16 -14.64 5.58
N VAL A 166 7.98 -15.09 5.13
CA VAL A 166 7.27 -16.21 5.78
C VAL A 166 7.81 -17.52 5.22
N SER A 167 8.49 -18.32 6.06
CA SER A 167 8.90 -19.69 5.69
C SER A 167 8.12 -20.74 6.47
N LYS A 168 7.77 -21.83 5.77
CA LYS A 168 7.19 -23.03 6.41
C LYS A 168 8.19 -23.73 7.32
N ALA A 169 9.48 -23.56 7.07
CA ALA A 169 10.55 -24.17 7.87
C ALA A 169 10.54 -23.68 9.33
N ASN A 170 10.14 -22.43 9.60
CA ASN A 170 10.08 -21.87 10.96
C ASN A 170 8.92 -22.44 11.81
N ASN A 171 7.97 -23.17 11.20
CA ASN A 171 6.83 -23.76 11.90
C ASN A 171 7.03 -25.24 12.26
N ASN A 172 8.00 -25.92 11.63
CA ASN A 172 8.30 -27.31 11.90
C ASN A 172 9.56 -27.34 12.76
N ASN A 173 9.52 -27.97 13.93
CA ASN A 173 10.69 -28.22 14.79
C ASN A 173 11.66 -29.23 14.14
N ASN A 174 11.98 -29.07 12.86
CA ASN A 174 12.92 -29.90 12.13
C ASN A 174 14.33 -29.32 12.32
N ASN A 175 15.31 -30.21 12.44
CA ASN A 175 16.71 -29.82 12.57
C ASN A 175 17.14 -29.02 11.32
N PHE A 176 17.90 -27.95 11.53
CA PHE A 176 18.32 -27.00 10.49
C PHE A 176 19.18 -27.64 9.38
N GLU A 177 19.76 -28.81 9.68
CA GLU A 177 20.62 -29.59 8.77
C GLU A 177 19.81 -30.37 7.72
N ASP A 178 18.55 -30.72 8.00
CA ASP A 178 17.69 -31.54 7.12
C ASP A 178 16.83 -30.71 6.13
N ILE A 179 16.99 -29.37 6.15
CA ILE A 179 16.19 -28.45 5.32
C ILE A 179 16.87 -28.26 3.96
N ASP A 180 16.14 -28.54 2.87
CA ASP A 180 16.55 -28.30 1.48
C ASP A 180 17.05 -26.85 1.29
N GLU A 181 18.08 -26.65 0.48
CA GLU A 181 18.63 -25.32 0.17
C GLU A 181 17.55 -24.37 -0.36
N ASN A 182 16.59 -24.87 -1.16
CA ASN A 182 15.46 -24.05 -1.61
C ASN A 182 14.55 -23.59 -0.47
N GLU A 183 14.41 -24.39 0.60
CA GLU A 183 13.62 -24.03 1.77
C GLU A 183 14.38 -23.08 2.71
N LYS A 184 15.72 -23.20 2.78
CA LYS A 184 16.59 -22.22 3.45
C LYS A 184 16.49 -20.85 2.79
N ASP A 185 16.63 -20.79 1.46
CA ASP A 185 16.51 -19.54 0.69
C ASP A 185 15.08 -18.96 0.72
N ALA A 186 14.06 -19.77 0.98
CA ALA A 186 12.69 -19.30 1.15
C ALA A 186 12.47 -18.55 2.49
N GLY A 187 13.30 -18.80 3.50
CA GLY A 187 13.29 -18.10 4.79
C GLY A 187 14.33 -16.99 4.95
N ALA A 188 15.34 -16.97 4.09
CA ALA A 188 16.37 -15.91 4.08
C ALA A 188 15.83 -14.60 3.47
N PHE A 189 16.34 -13.46 3.92
CA PHE A 189 16.00 -12.16 3.35
C PHE A 189 16.59 -11.99 1.95
N CYS A 190 15.93 -11.21 1.09
CA CYS A 190 16.43 -10.94 -0.26
C CYS A 190 17.81 -10.28 -0.31
N PHE A 191 18.20 -9.49 0.71
CA PHE A 191 19.54 -8.90 0.80
C PHE A 191 20.66 -9.91 1.07
N GLU A 192 20.32 -11.15 1.43
CA GLU A 192 21.29 -12.25 1.62
C GLU A 192 21.66 -12.93 0.29
N SER A 193 21.13 -12.45 -0.83
CA SER A 193 21.54 -12.91 -2.16
C SER A 193 22.90 -12.32 -2.54
N ASP A 194 23.76 -13.14 -3.16
CA ASP A 194 25.03 -12.71 -3.74
C ASP A 194 24.84 -11.67 -4.86
N ASN A 195 23.65 -11.65 -5.49
CA ASN A 195 23.30 -10.68 -6.52
C ASN A 195 22.77 -9.34 -5.94
N TRP A 196 22.61 -9.20 -4.61
CA TRP A 196 22.08 -7.98 -4.01
C TRP A 196 23.00 -6.77 -4.27
N ALA A 197 24.29 -6.91 -3.95
CA ALA A 197 25.27 -5.83 -4.05
C ALA A 197 25.50 -5.39 -5.50
N THR A 198 25.47 -6.34 -6.45
CA THR A 198 25.59 -6.04 -7.89
C THR A 198 24.31 -5.43 -8.46
N THR A 199 23.16 -5.67 -7.84
CA THR A 199 21.88 -5.06 -8.24
C THR A 199 21.76 -3.63 -7.71
N PHE A 200 22.08 -3.39 -6.44
CA PHE A 200 21.82 -2.12 -5.75
C PHE A 200 23.12 -1.42 -5.32
N HIS A 201 23.62 -0.54 -6.18
CA HIS A 201 24.72 0.38 -5.85
C HIS A 201 24.22 1.64 -5.12
N THR A 202 22.92 1.92 -5.19
CA THR A 202 22.29 3.10 -4.59
C THR A 202 21.29 2.65 -3.54
N THR A 203 21.55 3.03 -2.29
CA THR A 203 20.65 2.80 -1.16
C THR A 203 20.31 4.12 -0.51
N ILE A 204 19.01 4.44 -0.42
CA ILE A 204 18.53 5.72 0.11
C ILE A 204 17.71 5.45 1.37
N GLN A 205 18.12 6.08 2.48
CA GLN A 205 17.44 5.95 3.76
C GLN A 205 16.60 7.20 4.04
N LEU A 206 15.28 7.07 3.95
CA LEU A 206 14.33 8.10 4.36
C LEU A 206 14.34 8.23 5.88
N LYS A 207 14.66 9.43 6.39
CA LYS A 207 14.74 9.72 7.82
C LYS A 207 13.52 10.47 8.34
N THR A 208 12.92 11.30 7.50
CA THR A 208 11.75 12.11 7.82
C THR A 208 10.53 11.22 8.04
N ILE A 209 9.85 11.36 9.19
CA ILE A 209 8.63 10.64 9.53
C ILE A 209 7.44 11.60 9.39
N PHE A 210 6.46 11.24 8.55
CA PHE A 210 5.27 12.06 8.29
C PHE A 210 4.03 11.58 9.04
N ARG A 211 3.96 10.29 9.44
CA ARG A 211 2.76 9.70 10.03
C ARG A 211 2.54 10.10 11.49
N GLN A 212 3.59 9.99 12.30
CA GLN A 212 3.53 10.27 13.72
C GLN A 212 3.88 11.73 13.97
N THR A 213 2.96 12.46 14.61
CA THR A 213 3.16 13.87 14.99
C THR A 213 3.87 14.01 16.33
N ASP A 214 3.89 12.95 17.14
CA ASP A 214 4.51 12.90 18.47
C ASP A 214 6.01 12.55 18.37
N LEU A 215 6.86 13.53 18.62
CA LEU A 215 8.32 13.39 18.56
C LEU A 215 8.87 12.40 19.61
N GLU A 216 8.24 12.29 20.78
CA GLU A 216 8.65 11.34 21.81
C GLU A 216 8.30 9.92 21.38
N TYR A 217 7.10 9.73 20.82
CA TYR A 217 6.71 8.43 20.28
C TYR A 217 7.58 8.00 19.10
N CYS A 218 7.92 8.91 18.19
CA CYS A 218 8.87 8.67 17.10
C CYS A 218 10.22 8.14 17.61
N LYS A 219 10.74 8.73 18.70
CA LYS A 219 12.00 8.26 19.32
C LYS A 219 11.86 6.84 19.86
N ILE A 220 10.77 6.55 20.55
CA ILE A 220 10.49 5.20 21.09
C ILE A 220 10.36 4.18 19.96
N LEU A 221 9.59 4.48 18.91
CA LEU A 221 9.41 3.59 17.76
C LEU A 221 10.74 3.29 17.07
N ASN A 222 11.62 4.27 16.90
CA ASN A 222 12.94 4.06 16.33
C ASN A 222 13.84 3.19 17.23
N GLN A 223 13.74 3.34 18.55
CA GLN A 223 14.45 2.46 19.49
C GLN A 223 13.96 1.01 19.41
N ILE A 224 12.65 0.81 19.30
CA ILE A 224 12.03 -0.51 19.11
C ILE A 224 12.47 -1.11 17.77
N ARG A 225 12.43 -0.31 16.69
CA ARG A 225 12.85 -0.70 15.34
C ARG A 225 14.25 -1.33 15.34
N VAL A 226 15.21 -0.72 16.02
CA VAL A 226 16.61 -1.18 16.04
C VAL A 226 16.97 -2.06 17.24
N GLY A 227 16.03 -2.27 18.17
CA GLY A 227 16.24 -3.10 19.36
C GLY A 227 17.09 -2.45 20.46
N LYS A 228 17.12 -1.11 20.54
CA LYS A 228 17.89 -0.34 21.52
C LYS A 228 16.97 0.52 22.39
N LEU A 229 16.16 -0.13 23.22
CA LEU A 229 15.24 0.53 24.15
C LEU A 229 15.98 1.03 25.40
N TYR A 230 15.91 2.33 25.68
CA TYR A 230 16.46 2.91 26.91
C TYR A 230 15.42 2.94 28.04
N LYS A 231 15.91 3.04 29.28
CA LYS A 231 15.06 3.06 30.49
C LYS A 231 13.97 4.13 30.42
N SER A 232 14.28 5.34 29.96
CA SER A 232 13.29 6.41 29.81
C SER A 232 12.11 6.03 28.91
N SER A 233 12.38 5.34 27.80
CA SER A 233 11.36 4.87 26.86
C SER A 233 10.55 3.72 27.43
N LEU A 234 11.20 2.83 28.20
CA LEU A 234 10.52 1.75 28.92
C LEU A 234 9.56 2.33 29.96
N ASP A 235 10.01 3.31 30.74
CA ASP A 235 9.20 3.98 31.76
C ASP A 235 7.98 4.67 31.15
N ILE A 236 8.11 5.24 29.95
CA ILE A 236 6.97 5.80 29.20
C ILE A 236 6.01 4.68 28.79
N LEU A 237 6.48 3.65 28.09
CA LEU A 237 5.63 2.54 27.61
C LEU A 237 4.92 1.83 28.76
N SER A 238 5.58 1.67 29.92
CA SER A 238 4.98 1.07 31.11
C SER A 238 3.75 1.81 31.61
N LYS A 239 3.64 3.13 31.40
CA LYS A 239 2.43 3.91 31.75
C LYS A 239 1.22 3.59 30.87
N HIS A 240 1.44 2.93 29.73
CA HIS A 240 0.37 2.51 28.81
C HIS A 240 -0.12 1.07 29.07
N ILE A 241 0.51 0.34 30.00
CA ILE A 241 0.10 -1.01 30.38
C ILE A 241 -1.16 -0.94 31.24
N GLY A 242 -2.23 -1.65 30.84
CA GLY A 242 -3.50 -1.66 31.56
C GLY A 242 -4.20 -0.30 31.61
N LYS A 243 -3.75 0.65 30.76
CA LYS A 243 -4.38 1.97 30.60
C LYS A 243 -5.86 1.76 30.28
N GLN A 244 -6.73 2.36 31.09
CA GLN A 244 -8.17 2.30 30.86
C GLN A 244 -8.53 3.23 29.70
N TYR A 245 -9.34 2.74 28.76
CA TYR A 245 -9.97 3.58 27.74
C TYR A 245 -11.29 4.16 28.29
N PRO A 246 -11.75 5.32 27.79
CA PRO A 246 -12.96 5.96 28.31
C PRO A 246 -14.19 5.04 28.20
N THR A 247 -14.97 4.92 29.27
CA THR A 247 -16.15 4.04 29.35
C THR A 247 -17.23 4.38 28.31
N ASN A 248 -17.33 5.68 27.96
CA ASN A 248 -18.26 6.20 26.95
C ASN A 248 -17.57 6.45 25.59
N GLY A 249 -16.35 5.94 25.41
CA GLY A 249 -15.54 6.12 24.21
C GLY A 249 -15.43 4.87 23.36
N PHE A 250 -14.73 5.00 22.24
CA PHE A 250 -14.41 3.88 21.36
C PHE A 250 -13.47 2.90 22.07
N LYS A 251 -13.80 1.61 22.03
CA LYS A 251 -12.84 0.57 22.43
C LYS A 251 -11.67 0.59 21.44
N PRO A 252 -10.41 0.56 21.90
CA PRO A 252 -9.27 0.47 20.99
C PRO A 252 -9.32 -0.86 20.21
N THR A 253 -8.99 -0.82 18.92
CA THR A 253 -8.88 -2.04 18.12
C THR A 253 -7.73 -2.90 18.63
N LYS A 254 -7.99 -4.18 18.86
CA LYS A 254 -6.96 -5.12 19.31
C LYS A 254 -6.14 -5.64 18.13
N LEU A 255 -4.82 -5.55 18.20
CA LEU A 255 -3.94 -6.10 17.18
C LEU A 255 -3.45 -7.48 17.59
N PHE A 256 -3.75 -8.48 16.76
CA PHE A 256 -3.38 -9.87 17.02
C PHE A 256 -2.32 -10.40 16.06
N PRO A 257 -1.45 -11.30 16.52
CA PRO A 257 -0.52 -12.02 15.67
C PRO A 257 -1.23 -12.95 14.67
N ARG A 258 -2.27 -13.67 15.12
CA ARG A 258 -2.90 -14.75 14.34
C ARG A 258 -4.34 -14.43 13.95
N LYS A 259 -4.74 -14.87 12.75
CA LYS A 259 -6.09 -14.69 12.22
C LYS A 259 -7.19 -15.33 13.09
N LYS A 260 -6.89 -16.50 13.67
CA LYS A 260 -7.83 -17.23 14.54
C LYS A 260 -8.31 -16.39 15.73
N GLU A 261 -7.42 -15.64 16.35
CA GLU A 261 -7.75 -14.78 17.51
C GLU A 261 -8.68 -13.64 17.09
N VAL A 262 -8.39 -13.02 15.94
CA VAL A 262 -9.23 -11.99 15.33
C VAL A 262 -10.63 -12.50 15.01
N GLU A 263 -10.74 -13.69 14.43
CA GLU A 263 -12.03 -14.29 14.08
C GLU A 263 -12.86 -14.59 15.32
N ILE A 264 -12.23 -15.07 16.41
CA ILE A 264 -12.90 -15.35 17.67
C ILE A 264 -13.46 -14.06 18.28
N ILE A 265 -12.63 -13.02 18.45
CA ILE A 265 -13.08 -11.78 19.11
C ILE A 265 -14.15 -11.05 18.30
N ASN A 266 -13.98 -10.93 16.98
CA ASN A 266 -14.95 -10.26 16.14
C ASN A 266 -16.29 -11.00 16.14
N ARG A 267 -16.27 -12.34 16.13
CA ARG A 267 -17.49 -13.16 16.22
C ARG A 267 -18.19 -12.99 17.57
N LEU A 268 -17.45 -12.99 18.67
CA LEU A 268 -18.03 -12.84 20.01
C LEU A 268 -18.65 -11.46 20.22
N GLU A 269 -17.92 -10.40 19.88
CA GLU A 269 -18.42 -9.02 20.01
C GLU A 269 -19.63 -8.78 19.06
N TYR A 270 -19.59 -9.30 17.83
CA TYR A 270 -20.72 -9.22 16.91
C TYR A 270 -21.96 -9.98 17.41
N ALA A 271 -21.78 -11.17 17.98
CA ALA A 271 -22.87 -12.00 18.51
C ALA A 271 -23.52 -11.36 19.75
N ALA A 272 -22.77 -10.57 20.53
CA ALA A 272 -23.28 -9.87 21.70
C ALA A 272 -24.23 -8.70 21.35
N LEU A 273 -24.26 -8.25 20.09
CA LEU A 273 -25.16 -7.19 19.64
C LEU A 273 -26.57 -7.75 19.38
N ALA A 274 -27.53 -7.38 20.23
CA ALA A 274 -28.95 -7.69 20.11
C ALA A 274 -29.69 -6.71 19.18
N GLU A 275 -29.17 -6.53 17.98
CA GLU A 275 -29.59 -5.54 16.99
C GLU A 275 -29.88 -6.20 15.63
N GLU A 276 -30.64 -5.53 14.76
CA GLU A 276 -31.00 -6.03 13.43
C GLU A 276 -29.78 -6.19 12.51
N GLU A 277 -29.65 -7.37 11.90
CA GLU A 277 -28.56 -7.70 10.98
C GLU A 277 -28.83 -7.14 9.57
N HIS A 278 -27.85 -6.41 9.06
CA HIS A 278 -27.80 -5.90 7.68
C HIS A 278 -26.66 -6.59 6.94
N VAL A 279 -26.94 -7.17 5.78
CA VAL A 279 -25.98 -7.96 5.01
C VAL A 279 -25.63 -7.26 3.70
N PHE A 280 -24.34 -7.04 3.47
CA PHE A 280 -23.79 -6.42 2.27
C PHE A 280 -22.89 -7.41 1.53
N LYS A 281 -23.20 -7.68 0.26
CA LYS A 281 -22.44 -8.61 -0.57
C LYS A 281 -21.62 -7.84 -1.61
N ILE A 282 -20.44 -8.39 -1.91
CA ILE A 282 -19.62 -7.89 -2.99
C ILE A 282 -20.32 -8.12 -4.33
N ASN A 283 -20.33 -7.10 -5.19
CA ASN A 283 -20.96 -7.17 -6.50
C ASN A 283 -19.98 -6.75 -7.60
N LYS A 284 -20.11 -7.35 -8.79
CA LYS A 284 -19.46 -6.84 -10.00
C LYS A 284 -20.20 -5.56 -10.43
N VAL A 285 -19.45 -4.49 -10.69
CA VAL A 285 -20.04 -3.26 -11.24
C VAL A 285 -20.28 -3.46 -12.73
N LYS A 286 -21.43 -3.01 -13.21
CA LYS A 286 -21.76 -3.04 -14.64
C LYS A 286 -20.94 -1.99 -15.39
N GLU A 287 -20.52 -2.29 -16.62
CA GLU A 287 -19.64 -1.41 -17.40
C GLU A 287 -20.25 0.00 -17.65
N ASP A 288 -21.57 0.11 -17.69
CA ASP A 288 -22.31 1.37 -17.88
C ASP A 288 -22.26 2.30 -16.67
N GLN A 289 -21.97 1.77 -15.48
CA GLN A 289 -21.80 2.55 -14.25
C GLN A 289 -20.35 3.03 -14.05
N LEU A 290 -19.43 2.64 -14.94
CA LEU A 290 -18.03 3.01 -14.88
C LEU A 290 -17.74 4.19 -15.80
N SER A 291 -16.95 5.14 -15.30
CA SER A 291 -16.41 6.24 -16.10
C SER A 291 -15.29 5.71 -17.01
N LEU A 292 -15.68 5.17 -18.17
CA LEU A 292 -14.77 4.61 -19.18
C LEU A 292 -14.53 5.59 -20.32
N SER A 293 -13.26 5.82 -20.65
CA SER A 293 -12.87 6.56 -21.85
C SER A 293 -13.17 5.75 -23.13
N SER A 294 -13.17 6.41 -24.29
CA SER A 294 -13.33 5.74 -25.59
C SER A 294 -12.25 4.69 -25.84
N SER A 295 -11.02 4.91 -25.35
CA SER A 295 -9.92 3.94 -25.39
C SER A 295 -10.20 2.73 -24.51
N ASP A 296 -10.68 2.93 -23.27
CA ASP A 296 -10.97 1.83 -22.34
C ASP A 296 -12.06 0.90 -22.90
N LYS A 297 -13.09 1.47 -23.51
CA LYS A 297 -14.17 0.70 -24.15
C LYS A 297 -13.65 -0.14 -25.31
N ARG A 298 -12.78 0.44 -26.15
CA ARG A 298 -12.14 -0.31 -27.25
C ARG A 298 -11.26 -1.42 -26.72
N GLU A 299 -10.41 -1.15 -25.72
CA GLU A 299 -9.56 -2.17 -25.11
C GLU A 299 -10.38 -3.33 -24.52
N SER A 300 -11.48 -3.03 -23.82
CA SER A 300 -12.40 -4.05 -23.28
C SER A 300 -12.97 -4.98 -24.36
N MET A 301 -13.20 -4.48 -25.58
CA MET A 301 -13.69 -5.29 -26.71
C MET A 301 -12.65 -6.26 -27.27
N PHE A 302 -11.35 -5.96 -27.12
CA PHE A 302 -10.27 -6.83 -27.60
C PHE A 302 -9.79 -7.85 -26.55
N LEU A 303 -10.29 -7.77 -25.32
CA LEU A 303 -9.94 -8.70 -24.24
C LEU A 303 -10.84 -9.93 -24.26
N SER A 304 -10.25 -11.11 -24.08
CA SER A 304 -11.01 -12.36 -23.95
C SER A 304 -11.74 -12.43 -22.61
N GLU A 305 -12.84 -13.20 -22.56
CA GLU A 305 -13.58 -13.42 -21.31
C GLU A 305 -12.70 -14.05 -20.22
N ALA A 306 -11.77 -14.93 -20.58
CA ALA A 306 -10.82 -15.50 -19.64
C ALA A 306 -9.88 -14.44 -19.02
N GLN A 307 -9.48 -13.41 -19.78
CA GLN A 307 -8.67 -12.31 -19.25
C GLN A 307 -9.47 -11.44 -18.28
N LYS A 308 -10.73 -11.13 -18.63
CA LYS A 308 -11.65 -10.38 -17.77
C LYS A 308 -11.94 -11.13 -16.47
N GLU A 309 -12.17 -12.44 -16.55
CA GLU A 309 -12.42 -13.29 -15.39
C GLU A 309 -11.19 -13.43 -14.48
N MET A 310 -9.98 -13.59 -15.05
CA MET A 310 -8.74 -13.61 -14.28
C MET A 310 -8.55 -12.31 -13.49
N GLU A 311 -8.84 -11.17 -14.11
CA GLU A 311 -8.73 -9.86 -13.46
C GLU A 311 -9.82 -9.66 -12.39
N LEU A 312 -11.05 -10.09 -12.65
CA LEU A 312 -12.12 -10.07 -11.65
C LEU A 312 -11.78 -10.93 -10.44
N ASN A 313 -11.27 -12.14 -10.65
CA ASN A 313 -10.82 -13.04 -9.59
C ASN A 313 -9.63 -12.46 -8.82
N PHE A 314 -8.74 -11.73 -9.49
CA PHE A 314 -7.68 -10.99 -8.83
C PHE A 314 -8.25 -9.94 -7.87
N LEU A 315 -9.24 -9.13 -8.30
CA LEU A 315 -9.88 -8.15 -7.42
C LEU A 315 -10.58 -8.84 -6.23
N LEU A 316 -11.43 -9.85 -6.50
CA LEU A 316 -12.22 -10.54 -5.48
C LEU A 316 -11.39 -11.24 -4.41
N ASN A 317 -10.20 -11.72 -4.75
CA ASN A 317 -9.34 -12.46 -3.81
C ASN A 317 -8.35 -11.57 -3.06
N ASN A 318 -8.11 -10.33 -3.52
CA ASN A 318 -7.09 -9.45 -2.93
C ASN A 318 -7.68 -8.21 -2.25
N VAL A 319 -8.96 -7.89 -2.49
CA VAL A 319 -9.65 -6.83 -1.77
C VAL A 319 -9.67 -7.12 -0.26
N ILE A 320 -9.55 -6.08 0.56
CA ILE A 320 -9.43 -6.20 2.02
C ILE A 320 -10.78 -6.52 2.68
N VAL A 321 -11.89 -6.17 2.02
CA VAL A 321 -13.26 -6.35 2.52
C VAL A 321 -13.73 -7.80 2.43
N ASP A 322 -14.65 -8.17 3.32
CA ASP A 322 -15.28 -9.48 3.29
C ASP A 322 -16.26 -9.59 2.12
N LYS A 323 -16.34 -10.79 1.52
CA LYS A 323 -17.26 -11.08 0.41
C LYS A 323 -18.72 -10.88 0.83
N GLU A 324 -19.01 -11.21 2.09
CA GLU A 324 -20.28 -10.94 2.75
C GLU A 324 -19.96 -10.25 4.07
N LEU A 325 -20.26 -8.94 4.13
CA LEU A 325 -20.10 -8.13 5.32
C LEU A 325 -21.45 -8.03 6.03
N ARG A 326 -21.50 -8.48 7.27
CA ARG A 326 -22.69 -8.39 8.12
C ARG A 326 -22.48 -7.26 9.12
N LEU A 327 -23.47 -6.41 9.33
CA LEU A 327 -23.37 -5.26 10.21
C LEU A 327 -24.64 -5.13 11.05
N LYS A 328 -24.45 -4.64 12.26
CA LYS A 328 -25.51 -4.28 13.22
C LYS A 328 -25.20 -2.90 13.81
N LYS A 329 -26.21 -2.22 14.38
CA LYS A 329 -25.92 -1.06 15.25
C LYS A 329 -24.98 -1.49 16.38
N GLY A 330 -24.03 -0.63 16.73
CA GLY A 330 -22.96 -0.94 17.69
C GLY A 330 -21.77 -1.71 17.11
N THR A 331 -21.79 -2.12 15.84
CA THR A 331 -20.64 -2.81 15.23
C THR A 331 -19.43 -1.88 15.16
N GLN A 332 -18.28 -2.31 15.67
CA GLN A 332 -17.02 -1.57 15.54
C GLN A 332 -16.38 -1.89 14.20
N VAL A 333 -16.09 -0.84 13.44
CA VAL A 333 -15.63 -0.93 12.05
C VAL A 333 -14.38 -0.09 11.81
N MET A 334 -13.62 -0.47 10.79
CA MET A 334 -12.51 0.31 10.24
C MET A 334 -12.75 0.52 8.75
N CYS A 335 -12.60 1.76 8.30
CA CYS A 335 -12.66 2.09 6.89
C CYS A 335 -11.35 1.71 6.20
N VAL A 336 -11.46 1.00 5.08
CA VAL A 336 -10.32 0.50 4.30
C VAL A 336 -10.14 1.22 2.96
N ALA A 337 -10.84 2.34 2.79
CA ALA A 337 -10.74 3.22 1.63
C ALA A 337 -10.50 4.67 2.08
N ASN A 338 -9.95 5.49 1.19
CA ASN A 338 -9.87 6.92 1.38
C ASN A 338 -11.15 7.56 0.82
N ILE A 339 -11.88 8.31 1.65
CA ILE A 339 -13.17 8.92 1.32
C ILE A 339 -13.06 10.43 1.62
N ASP A 340 -13.60 11.25 0.73
CA ASP A 340 -13.66 12.72 0.85
C ASP A 340 -12.29 13.42 0.96
N MET A 341 -11.26 12.90 0.27
CA MET A 341 -9.88 13.44 0.32
C MET A 341 -9.71 14.84 -0.29
N ALA A 342 -10.61 15.24 -1.20
CA ALA A 342 -10.52 16.48 -1.97
C ALA A 342 -11.56 17.53 -1.56
N CYS A 343 -12.27 17.30 -0.46
CA CYS A 343 -13.39 18.16 -0.08
C CYS A 343 -12.91 19.35 0.76
N GLU A 344 -13.02 20.57 0.25
CA GLU A 344 -13.02 21.83 1.01
C GLU A 344 -14.27 21.97 1.90
N THR A 345 -14.81 20.86 2.41
CA THR A 345 -15.88 20.90 3.41
C THR A 345 -15.28 20.99 4.81
N VAL A 346 -16.04 21.49 5.79
CA VAL A 346 -15.68 21.63 7.23
C VAL A 346 -15.36 20.27 7.92
N LEU A 347 -15.32 19.21 7.13
CA LEU A 347 -15.60 17.85 7.50
C LEU A 347 -14.31 17.03 7.31
N LYS A 348 -13.75 16.51 8.42
CA LYS A 348 -12.45 15.83 8.41
C LYS A 348 -12.44 14.63 7.44
N PRO A 349 -11.36 14.42 6.67
CA PRO A 349 -11.26 13.31 5.72
C PRO A 349 -11.27 11.96 6.44
N ILE A 350 -11.81 10.94 5.77
CA ILE A 350 -11.72 9.55 6.20
C ILE A 350 -10.61 8.89 5.39
N VAL A 351 -9.56 8.47 6.10
CA VAL A 351 -8.43 7.76 5.51
C VAL A 351 -8.52 6.27 5.82
N ASN A 352 -7.85 5.45 5.01
CA ASN A 352 -7.67 4.04 5.32
C ASN A 352 -7.08 3.86 6.74
N GLY A 353 -7.77 3.08 7.57
CA GLY A 353 -7.46 2.88 8.99
C GLY A 353 -8.37 3.66 9.94
N SER A 354 -9.23 4.56 9.43
CA SER A 354 -10.17 5.32 10.28
C SER A 354 -11.16 4.38 10.97
N GLN A 355 -11.19 4.42 12.29
CA GLN A 355 -12.03 3.57 13.13
C GLN A 355 -13.33 4.28 13.52
N GLY A 356 -14.40 3.51 13.67
CA GLY A 356 -15.69 4.02 14.09
C GLY A 356 -16.67 2.93 14.53
N ILE A 357 -17.88 3.35 14.87
CA ILE A 357 -18.99 2.49 15.29
C ILE A 357 -20.20 2.80 14.41
N ILE A 358 -20.89 1.75 13.99
CA ILE A 358 -22.19 1.87 13.31
C ILE A 358 -23.21 2.40 14.32
N VAL A 359 -23.72 3.61 14.11
CA VAL A 359 -24.73 4.21 14.99
C VAL A 359 -26.14 4.00 14.45
N ASP A 360 -26.29 3.88 13.13
CA ASP A 360 -27.58 3.62 12.50
C ASP A 360 -27.43 3.07 11.06
N PHE A 361 -28.55 2.73 10.44
CA PHE A 361 -28.69 2.51 9.00
C PHE A 361 -29.72 3.50 8.45
N VAL A 362 -29.48 4.03 7.26
CA VAL A 362 -30.38 5.05 6.70
C VAL A 362 -31.74 4.42 6.37
N GLY A 363 -32.83 4.98 6.89
CA GLY A 363 -34.19 4.43 6.70
C GLY A 363 -34.83 4.72 5.33
N GLU A 364 -34.45 5.83 4.68
CA GLU A 364 -35.13 6.33 3.47
C GLU A 364 -34.15 7.00 2.48
N GLY A 365 -34.62 7.21 1.25
CA GLY A 365 -33.85 7.86 0.18
C GLY A 365 -32.88 6.94 -0.57
N ILE A 366 -32.03 7.52 -1.42
CA ILE A 366 -31.10 6.80 -2.31
C ILE A 366 -30.06 6.00 -1.51
N THR A 367 -29.74 6.46 -0.30
CA THR A 367 -28.79 5.81 0.60
C THR A 367 -29.44 4.84 1.58
N LYS A 368 -30.72 4.50 1.39
CA LYS A 368 -31.45 3.58 2.27
C LYS A 368 -30.69 2.27 2.47
N GLY A 369 -30.61 1.83 3.71
CA GLY A 369 -29.90 0.63 4.14
C GLY A 369 -28.39 0.80 4.29
N PHE A 370 -27.79 1.92 3.89
CA PHE A 370 -26.35 2.14 4.10
C PHE A 370 -26.03 2.50 5.55
N PRO A 371 -24.88 2.06 6.07
CA PRO A 371 -24.48 2.31 7.45
C PRO A 371 -24.11 3.78 7.68
N LEU A 372 -24.63 4.34 8.77
CA LEU A 372 -24.18 5.59 9.37
C LEU A 372 -23.14 5.29 10.44
N VAL A 373 -21.91 5.74 10.22
CA VAL A 373 -20.75 5.50 11.10
C VAL A 373 -20.39 6.78 11.85
N GLN A 374 -20.22 6.68 13.17
CA GLN A 374 -19.52 7.69 13.97
C GLN A 374 -18.04 7.28 14.06
N PHE A 375 -17.15 8.10 13.51
CA PHE A 375 -15.70 7.90 13.56
C PHE A 375 -15.07 8.53 14.80
N ASN A 376 -13.90 8.00 15.20
CA ASN A 376 -13.09 8.47 16.33
C ASN A 376 -12.71 9.96 16.21
N ASN A 377 -12.58 10.47 14.98
CA ASN A 377 -12.22 11.87 14.74
C ASN A 377 -13.37 12.87 15.01
N GLY A 378 -14.54 12.38 15.46
CA GLY A 378 -15.75 13.13 15.77
C GLY A 378 -16.78 13.18 14.63
N THR A 379 -16.44 12.65 13.46
CA THR A 379 -17.27 12.78 12.25
C THR A 379 -18.32 11.68 12.15
N LYS A 380 -19.56 12.05 11.77
CA LYS A 380 -20.59 11.09 11.32
C LYS A 380 -20.64 11.05 9.79
N ARG A 381 -20.65 9.85 9.21
CA ARG A 381 -20.75 9.65 7.76
C ARG A 381 -21.63 8.47 7.40
N ILE A 382 -22.47 8.67 6.39
CA ILE A 382 -23.09 7.58 5.66
C ILE A 382 -22.02 6.97 4.76
N ILE A 383 -21.77 5.68 4.91
CA ILE A 383 -20.77 4.98 4.12
C ILE A 383 -21.47 4.26 2.98
N SER A 384 -21.31 4.79 1.77
CA SER A 384 -21.80 4.17 0.54
C SER A 384 -20.83 3.09 0.02
N PRO A 385 -21.29 2.20 -0.88
CA PRO A 385 -20.42 1.24 -1.54
C PRO A 385 -19.27 1.94 -2.27
N HIS A 386 -18.05 1.47 -2.03
CA HIS A 386 -16.85 1.92 -2.73
C HIS A 386 -16.57 1.01 -3.92
N ILE A 387 -16.13 1.59 -5.03
CA ILE A 387 -15.80 0.86 -6.25
C ILE A 387 -14.29 0.65 -6.31
N TRP A 388 -13.84 -0.60 -6.26
CA TRP A 388 -12.47 -0.97 -6.63
C TRP A 388 -12.46 -1.34 -8.11
N GLN A 389 -12.08 -0.36 -8.93
CA GLN A 389 -11.90 -0.54 -10.37
C GLN A 389 -10.49 -1.05 -10.65
N SER A 390 -10.37 -2.04 -11.54
CA SER A 390 -9.07 -2.50 -12.00
C SER A 390 -8.36 -1.37 -12.74
N GLU A 391 -7.12 -1.12 -12.35
CA GLU A 391 -6.27 -0.18 -13.08
C GLU A 391 -5.66 -0.78 -14.34
N THR A 392 -5.67 -2.12 -14.49
CA THR A 392 -5.20 -2.82 -15.69
C THR A 392 -6.29 -2.95 -16.74
N ILE A 393 -7.53 -3.25 -16.33
CA ILE A 393 -8.68 -3.40 -17.23
C ILE A 393 -9.80 -2.55 -16.67
N LYS A 394 -9.91 -1.29 -17.13
CA LYS A 394 -10.81 -0.29 -16.55
C LYS A 394 -12.28 -0.72 -16.59
N SER A 395 -12.70 -1.59 -17.51
CA SER A 395 -14.06 -2.13 -17.57
C SER A 395 -14.42 -3.14 -16.46
N ILE A 396 -13.44 -3.61 -15.67
CA ILE A 396 -13.66 -4.54 -14.57
C ILE A 396 -13.58 -3.81 -13.24
N ALA A 397 -14.65 -3.87 -12.47
CA ALA A 397 -14.70 -3.33 -11.12
C ALA A 397 -15.61 -4.15 -10.21
N ILE A 398 -15.32 -4.08 -8.92
CA ILE A 398 -16.14 -4.64 -7.85
C ILE A 398 -16.59 -3.52 -6.91
N THR A 399 -17.75 -3.69 -6.27
CA THR A 399 -18.28 -2.74 -5.30
C THR A 399 -18.71 -3.45 -4.02
N GLN A 400 -18.45 -2.81 -2.90
CA GLN A 400 -18.79 -3.26 -1.55
C GLN A 400 -18.67 -2.07 -0.58
N ILE A 401 -19.33 -2.15 0.58
CA ILE A 401 -19.12 -1.21 1.69
C ILE A 401 -17.65 -1.29 2.14
N PRO A 402 -16.86 -0.18 2.14
CA PRO A 402 -15.43 -0.18 2.46
C PRO A 402 -15.15 -0.24 3.97
N LEU A 403 -15.82 -1.17 4.66
CA LEU A 403 -15.69 -1.39 6.10
C LEU A 403 -15.29 -2.84 6.38
N ILE A 404 -14.49 -3.03 7.41
CA ILE A 404 -14.23 -4.34 8.02
C ILE A 404 -14.44 -4.27 9.53
N TYR A 405 -14.68 -5.39 10.19
CA TYR A 405 -14.71 -5.44 11.65
C TYR A 405 -13.40 -4.97 12.26
N ALA A 406 -13.51 -4.23 13.37
CA ALA A 406 -12.36 -3.58 14.00
C ALA A 406 -12.34 -3.73 15.53
N TRP A 407 -13.02 -4.73 16.11
CA TRP A 407 -12.72 -5.12 17.49
C TRP A 407 -11.34 -5.77 17.57
N GLY A 408 -11.03 -6.63 16.61
CA GLY A 408 -9.69 -7.18 16.39
C GLY A 408 -9.29 -7.16 14.92
N ILE A 409 -8.01 -6.93 14.64
CA ILE A 409 -7.40 -7.10 13.31
C ILE A 409 -6.02 -7.76 13.45
N THR A 410 -5.52 -8.40 12.39
CA THR A 410 -4.17 -8.96 12.43
C THR A 410 -3.13 -7.87 12.22
N ILE A 411 -1.95 -8.01 12.83
CA ILE A 411 -0.82 -7.09 12.63
C ILE A 411 -0.45 -6.98 11.14
N HIS A 412 -0.53 -8.10 10.41
CA HIS A 412 -0.34 -8.15 8.96
C HIS A 412 -1.37 -7.30 8.19
N LYS A 413 -2.66 -7.37 8.54
CA LYS A 413 -3.71 -6.55 7.88
C LYS A 413 -3.61 -5.07 8.24
N ALA A 414 -3.05 -4.75 9.40
CA ALA A 414 -2.79 -3.39 9.81
C ALA A 414 -1.56 -2.77 9.10
N GLN A 415 -0.72 -3.56 8.43
CA GLN A 415 0.45 -3.06 7.71
C GLN A 415 0.03 -2.04 6.64
N GLY A 416 0.70 -0.89 6.64
CA GLY A 416 0.34 0.24 5.78
C GLY A 416 -0.78 1.15 6.34
N ALA A 417 -1.69 0.64 7.17
CA ALA A 417 -2.74 1.44 7.80
C ALA A 417 -2.21 2.35 8.92
N SER A 418 -2.96 3.42 9.22
CA SER A 418 -2.70 4.33 10.34
C SER A 418 -3.91 4.32 11.27
N LEU A 419 -3.71 3.95 12.53
CA LEU A 419 -4.77 3.79 13.53
C LEU A 419 -4.73 4.95 14.52
N ASP A 420 -5.91 5.44 14.92
CA ASP A 420 -6.01 6.48 15.95
C ASP A 420 -5.77 5.88 17.34
N SER A 421 -6.27 4.66 17.57
CA SER A 421 -6.02 3.93 18.82
C SER A 421 -5.94 2.43 18.59
N ALA A 422 -5.09 1.76 19.36
CA ALA A 422 -4.98 0.30 19.33
C ALA A 422 -4.52 -0.28 20.66
N GLU A 423 -5.02 -1.48 20.95
CA GLU A 423 -4.61 -2.31 22.09
C GLU A 423 -3.72 -3.45 21.58
N ILE A 424 -2.54 -3.58 22.17
CA ILE A 424 -1.49 -4.50 21.71
C ILE A 424 -0.95 -5.32 22.87
N ASP A 425 -0.84 -6.64 22.67
CA ASP A 425 0.03 -7.49 23.48
C ASP A 425 1.46 -7.39 22.94
N ALA A 426 2.28 -6.57 23.60
CA ALA A 426 3.70 -6.40 23.32
C ALA A 426 4.58 -7.31 24.20
N GLY A 427 4.04 -8.44 24.67
CA GLY A 427 4.73 -9.39 25.54
C GLY A 427 4.58 -10.85 25.10
N SER A 428 3.57 -11.55 25.62
CA SER A 428 3.47 -13.02 25.62
C SER A 428 3.25 -13.65 24.24
N ASN A 429 2.53 -12.97 23.36
CA ASN A 429 2.03 -13.55 22.11
C ASN A 429 2.85 -13.18 20.86
N ILE A 430 3.92 -12.40 21.01
CA ILE A 430 4.83 -12.06 19.90
C ILE A 430 5.77 -13.22 19.63
N PHE A 431 5.80 -13.67 18.37
CA PHE A 431 6.62 -14.80 17.95
C PHE A 431 7.63 -14.44 16.85
N GLU A 432 7.43 -13.35 16.10
CA GLU A 432 8.34 -12.91 15.04
C GLU A 432 9.14 -11.65 15.39
N CYS A 433 10.35 -11.54 14.83
CA CYS A 433 11.12 -10.30 14.85
C CYS A 433 10.38 -9.20 14.10
N GLY A 434 10.46 -7.95 14.59
CA GLY A 434 9.82 -6.80 13.95
C GLY A 434 8.30 -6.71 14.12
N GLN A 435 7.63 -7.75 14.61
CA GLN A 435 6.17 -7.76 14.79
C GLN A 435 5.68 -6.69 15.77
N THR A 436 6.37 -6.52 16.92
CA THR A 436 6.09 -5.45 17.88
C THR A 436 6.26 -4.07 17.25
N TYR A 437 7.34 -3.88 16.50
CA TYR A 437 7.63 -2.62 15.82
C TYR A 437 6.52 -2.29 14.82
N VAL A 438 6.13 -3.25 13.97
CA VAL A 438 5.08 -3.05 12.97
C VAL A 438 3.75 -2.70 13.61
N ALA A 439 3.37 -3.40 14.69
CA ALA A 439 2.13 -3.14 15.43
C ALA A 439 2.12 -1.74 16.05
N LEU A 440 3.17 -1.36 16.79
CA LEU A 440 3.27 -0.06 17.44
C LEU A 440 3.36 1.09 16.44
N SER A 441 4.06 0.89 15.32
CA SER A 441 4.21 1.93 14.29
C SER A 441 2.92 2.23 13.51
N ARG A 442 1.81 1.52 13.79
CA ARG A 442 0.48 1.81 13.22
C ARG A 442 -0.22 2.94 13.96
N ILE A 443 0.06 3.12 15.25
CA ILE A 443 -0.57 4.17 16.05
C ILE A 443 0.08 5.52 15.76
N LYS A 444 -0.72 6.59 15.76
CA LYS A 444 -0.27 7.97 15.49
C LYS A 444 0.43 8.65 16.67
N SER A 445 0.02 8.35 17.91
CA SER A 445 0.52 8.99 19.13
C SER A 445 0.54 8.03 20.34
N LEU A 446 1.29 8.38 21.39
CA LEU A 446 1.25 7.65 22.67
C LEU A 446 -0.15 7.65 23.31
N GLU A 447 -0.94 8.71 23.12
CA GLU A 447 -2.30 8.79 23.66
C GLU A 447 -3.18 7.63 23.19
N GLY A 448 -3.09 7.28 21.91
CA GLY A 448 -3.82 6.17 21.30
C GLY A 448 -3.24 4.77 21.59
N LEU A 449 -2.12 4.68 22.31
CA LEU A 449 -1.47 3.42 22.63
C LEU A 449 -2.02 2.81 23.93
N TYR A 450 -2.50 1.56 23.82
CA TYR A 450 -2.91 0.72 24.93
C TYR A 450 -2.13 -0.59 24.89
N LEU A 451 -1.54 -0.99 26.01
CA LEU A 451 -0.79 -2.24 26.12
C LEU A 451 -1.48 -3.17 27.12
N THR A 452 -1.75 -4.41 26.71
CA THR A 452 -2.22 -5.46 27.63
C THR A 452 -1.07 -6.09 28.39
N ALA A 453 0.06 -6.27 27.70
CA ALA A 453 1.31 -6.74 28.27
C ALA A 453 2.48 -6.10 27.52
N PHE A 454 3.60 -5.95 28.20
CA PHE A 454 4.84 -5.44 27.61
C PHE A 454 6.02 -6.18 28.20
N ASN A 455 6.78 -6.89 27.36
CA ASN A 455 8.00 -7.57 27.78
C ASN A 455 9.16 -7.16 26.88
N PRO A 456 10.05 -6.27 27.35
CA PRO A 456 11.19 -5.78 26.56
C PRO A 456 12.10 -6.89 26.03
N SER A 457 12.25 -7.99 26.77
CA SER A 457 13.09 -9.14 26.35
C SER A 457 12.55 -9.89 25.12
N LYS A 458 11.26 -9.70 24.79
CA LYS A 458 10.61 -10.29 23.62
C LYS A 458 10.71 -9.39 22.38
N ILE A 459 11.15 -8.15 22.53
CA ILE A 459 11.39 -7.23 21.42
C ILE A 459 12.72 -7.61 20.78
N LYS A 460 12.63 -8.55 19.84
CA LYS A 460 13.79 -9.08 19.12
C LYS A 460 13.94 -8.39 17.77
N VAL A 461 15.19 -8.16 17.42
CA VAL A 461 15.61 -7.70 16.11
C VAL A 461 16.53 -8.73 15.51
N ASN A 462 16.40 -8.99 14.21
CA ASN A 462 17.23 -9.95 13.52
C ASN A 462 18.66 -9.38 13.36
N LYS A 463 19.67 -10.15 13.80
CA LYS A 463 21.08 -9.73 13.74
C LYS A 463 21.54 -9.47 12.30
N LYS A 464 21.13 -10.29 11.33
CA LYS A 464 21.46 -10.08 9.91
C LYS A 464 20.94 -8.74 9.39
N VAL A 465 19.76 -8.33 9.84
CA VAL A 465 19.18 -7.02 9.51
C VAL A 465 20.01 -5.89 10.14
N GLN A 466 20.41 -6.02 11.40
CA GLN A 466 21.29 -5.03 12.04
C GLN A 466 22.61 -4.88 11.30
N ASP A 467 23.22 -6.00 10.91
CA ASP A 467 24.50 -6.00 10.19
C ASP A 467 24.35 -5.40 8.78
N PHE A 468 23.27 -5.75 8.07
CA PHE A 468 22.94 -5.18 6.77
C PHE A 468 22.80 -3.65 6.84
N TYR A 469 21.99 -3.12 7.77
CA TYR A 469 21.84 -1.67 7.92
C TYR A 469 23.09 -0.98 8.46
N GLY A 470 23.90 -1.67 9.28
CA GLY A 470 25.17 -1.16 9.79
C GLY A 470 26.25 -1.02 8.71
N ALA A 471 26.15 -1.81 7.63
CA ALA A 471 27.05 -1.75 6.49
C ALA A 471 26.67 -0.66 5.46
N ILE A 472 25.45 -0.10 5.52
CA ILE A 472 25.04 0.98 4.62
C ILE A 472 25.80 2.26 5.02
N PRO A 473 26.55 2.89 4.11
CA PRO A 473 27.26 4.13 4.41
C PRO A 473 26.30 5.18 4.95
N LEU A 474 26.68 5.81 6.06
CA LEU A 474 25.99 7.02 6.50
C LEU A 474 26.23 8.08 5.42
N ALA A 475 25.16 8.59 4.81
CA ALA A 475 25.26 9.72 3.90
C ALA A 475 26.01 10.85 4.63
N VAL A 476 27.23 11.13 4.18
CA VAL A 476 28.01 12.28 4.63
C VAL A 476 27.21 13.47 4.14
N GLY A 477 26.60 14.21 5.08
CA GLY A 477 25.88 15.42 4.73
C GLY A 477 26.83 16.35 3.99
N THR A 478 26.62 16.51 2.69
CA THR A 478 27.23 17.60 1.94
C THR A 478 26.77 18.89 2.62
N PRO A 479 27.67 19.77 3.07
CA PRO A 479 27.27 21.04 3.64
C PRO A 479 26.39 21.76 2.63
N LEU A 480 25.22 22.23 3.07
CA LEU A 480 24.38 23.18 2.35
C LEU A 480 25.17 24.47 2.13
N ASN A 481 26.00 24.51 1.09
CA ASN A 481 26.54 25.73 0.50
C ASN A 481 26.81 25.43 -0.98
N SER A 482 26.21 26.26 -1.84
CA SER A 482 26.22 26.24 -3.30
C SER A 482 25.42 25.11 -4.00
N VAL A 483 24.09 25.16 -3.91
CA VAL A 483 23.25 24.84 -5.07
C VAL A 483 22.59 26.14 -5.50
N SER A 484 23.17 26.78 -6.52
CA SER A 484 22.47 27.82 -7.27
C SER A 484 21.18 27.23 -7.80
N ALA A 485 20.05 27.88 -7.51
CA ALA A 485 18.75 27.52 -8.07
C ALA A 485 18.89 27.28 -9.58
N LEU A 486 18.71 26.03 -10.00
CA LEU A 486 18.55 25.75 -11.42
C LEU A 486 17.24 26.43 -11.87
N PRO A 487 17.21 27.14 -13.00
CA PRO A 487 16.00 27.80 -13.47
C PRO A 487 14.95 26.72 -13.76
N VAL A 488 13.81 26.82 -13.08
CA VAL A 488 12.58 26.14 -13.50
C VAL A 488 12.30 26.61 -14.93
N PRO A 489 12.14 25.71 -15.93
CA PRO A 489 11.73 26.13 -17.26
C PRO A 489 10.37 26.82 -17.14
N ALA A 490 10.32 28.11 -17.48
CA ALA A 490 9.07 28.84 -17.53
C ALA A 490 8.14 28.15 -18.54
N LEU A 491 7.04 27.59 -18.05
CA LEU A 491 5.96 27.14 -18.92
C LEU A 491 5.44 28.35 -19.72
N PRO A 492 5.18 28.22 -21.02
CA PRO A 492 4.69 29.33 -21.82
C PRO A 492 3.30 29.76 -21.31
N VAL A 493 3.21 31.00 -20.87
CA VAL A 493 1.95 31.66 -20.54
C VAL A 493 1.16 31.81 -21.85
N PRO A 494 -0.07 31.30 -21.95
CA PRO A 494 -0.92 31.57 -23.12
C PRO A 494 -1.32 33.05 -23.09
N THR A 495 -0.81 33.84 -24.04
CA THR A 495 -1.33 35.18 -24.33
C THR A 495 -2.73 35.03 -24.92
N LEU A 496 -3.75 35.38 -24.15
CA LEU A 496 -5.11 35.58 -24.66
C LEU A 496 -5.14 36.85 -25.52
N SER A 497 -5.00 36.71 -26.83
CA SER A 497 -5.41 37.73 -27.79
C SER A 497 -6.93 37.73 -27.89
N VAL A 498 -7.56 38.72 -27.27
CA VAL A 498 -9.01 38.96 -27.40
C VAL A 498 -9.22 39.73 -28.70
N ASP A 499 -9.58 39.02 -29.77
CA ASP A 499 -10.17 39.67 -30.95
C ASP A 499 -11.66 39.95 -30.68
N PRO A 500 -12.15 41.17 -30.94
CA PRO A 500 -13.56 41.51 -30.75
C PRO A 500 -14.44 40.85 -31.84
N PRO A 501 -15.69 40.46 -31.51
CA PRO A 501 -16.57 39.77 -32.45
C PRO A 501 -17.06 40.70 -33.58
N PRO A 502 -17.29 40.19 -34.79
CA PRO A 502 -17.78 40.99 -35.91
C PRO A 502 -19.26 41.35 -35.74
N TYR A 503 -19.55 42.64 -35.95
CA TYR A 503 -20.90 43.20 -36.07
C TYR A 503 -21.67 42.54 -37.22
N SER A 504 -22.79 41.88 -36.93
CA SER A 504 -23.80 41.52 -37.93
C SER A 504 -24.76 42.69 -38.14
N GLN A 505 -24.69 43.33 -39.31
CA GLN A 505 -25.67 44.31 -39.76
C GLN A 505 -27.01 43.62 -40.06
N SER A 506 -28.06 44.09 -39.41
CA SER A 506 -29.45 43.75 -39.69
C SER A 506 -29.93 44.45 -40.97
N THR A 507 -30.18 43.70 -42.03
CA THR A 507 -30.95 44.17 -43.19
C THR A 507 -32.40 43.70 -43.06
N LEU A 508 -33.31 44.66 -42.87
CA LEU A 508 -34.77 44.51 -42.94
C LEU A 508 -35.21 44.14 -44.37
N PRO A 509 -36.19 43.24 -44.55
CA PRO A 509 -36.83 43.02 -45.85
C PRO A 509 -37.96 44.05 -46.11
N PRO A 510 -38.24 44.41 -47.38
CA PRO A 510 -39.32 45.35 -47.74
C PRO A 510 -40.70 44.64 -47.83
N PRO A 511 -41.81 45.43 -47.84
CA PRO A 511 -43.16 44.92 -47.60
C PRO A 511 -43.97 44.59 -48.86
N TYR A 512 -45.22 44.15 -48.65
CA TYR A 512 -46.35 43.87 -49.57
C TYR A 512 -46.51 42.39 -49.96
N SER A 513 -47.48 41.66 -49.38
CA SER A 513 -48.96 41.66 -49.59
C SER A 513 -49.40 40.81 -50.78
N HIS A 514 -49.93 39.62 -50.49
CA HIS A 514 -51.28 39.17 -50.85
C HIS A 514 -51.57 37.82 -50.19
#